data_AF-A0A1E1XQP3-F1
#
_entry.id   AF-A0A1E1XQP3-F1
#
_cell.length_a   1.000
_cell.length_b   1.000
_cell.length_c   1.000
_cell.angle_alpha   90.00
_cell.angle_beta   90.00
_cell.angle_gamma   90.00
#
_symmetry.space_group_name_H-M   'P 1'
#
loop_
_entity.id
_entity.type
_entity.pdbx_description
1 polymer ?
#
loop_
_entity_poly.entity_id
_entity_poly.type
_entity_poly.pdbx_seq_one_letter_code
_entity_poly.pdbx_strand_id
1 'polypeptide(L)'
;FHVDGVTKLTEAALKEGWARYLSKKVYLRGYCITPGVSLIKNDGCVKLCARILLHKGALDDCVKWPFQHNVSLCVVNPKDGSKRQYVGAPLDLRRSVQKPTEMKNNAYVFDKNPLNLNELIDGGFVENDRLLVRWALNP
;
A
#
# COMPACT_ATOMS: atom_id res chain seq x y z
N PHE A 1 9.14 -1.56 -5.36
CA PHE A 1 9.98 -1.84 -4.17
C PHE A 1 9.73 -3.29 -3.76
N HIS A 2 10.67 -3.88 -3.02
CA HIS A 2 10.47 -5.21 -2.44
C HIS A 2 9.77 -5.07 -1.09
N VAL A 3 8.82 -5.96 -0.80
CA VAL A 3 8.27 -6.16 0.53
C VAL A 3 8.97 -7.38 1.10
N ASP A 4 9.88 -7.17 2.03
CA ASP A 4 10.66 -8.23 2.68
C ASP A 4 9.93 -8.80 3.89
N GLY A 5 10.23 -10.05 4.23
CA GLY A 5 9.72 -10.67 5.45
C GLY A 5 8.26 -11.07 5.36
N VAL A 6 7.81 -11.54 4.19
CA VAL A 6 6.39 -11.84 3.91
C VAL A 6 5.83 -12.85 4.92
N THR A 7 6.61 -13.87 5.27
CA THR A 7 6.28 -14.88 6.29
C THR A 7 5.98 -14.22 7.63
N LYS A 8 6.93 -13.43 8.14
CA LYS A 8 6.78 -12.71 9.42
C LYS A 8 5.61 -11.74 9.42
N LEU A 9 5.41 -11.02 8.30
CA LEU A 9 4.27 -10.12 8.15
C LEU A 9 2.94 -10.87 8.14
N THR A 10 2.90 -12.05 7.52
CA THR A 10 1.70 -12.90 7.46
C THR A 10 1.36 -13.45 8.83
N GLU A 11 2.35 -13.98 9.57
CA GLU A 11 2.18 -14.45 10.94
C GLU A 11 1.67 -13.34 11.86
N ALA A 12 2.27 -12.16 11.80
CA ALA A 12 1.83 -10.99 12.56
C ALA A 12 0.40 -10.59 12.20
N ALA A 13 0.03 -10.61 10.91
CA ALA A 13 -1.33 -10.31 10.47
C ALA A 13 -2.35 -11.38 10.95
N LEU A 14 -1.98 -12.66 10.93
CA LEU A 14 -2.84 -13.74 11.41
C LEU A 14 -3.09 -13.68 12.92
N LYS A 15 -2.06 -13.26 13.68
CA LYS A 15 -2.11 -13.13 15.14
C LYS A 15 -2.79 -11.84 15.60
N GLU A 16 -2.34 -10.70 15.12
CA GLU A 16 -2.75 -9.37 15.58
C GLU A 16 -3.88 -8.76 14.73
N GLY A 17 -4.30 -9.47 13.68
CA GLY A 17 -5.32 -9.03 12.71
C GLY A 17 -4.76 -8.18 11.56
N TRP A 18 -3.55 -7.63 11.69
CA TRP A 18 -2.91 -6.83 10.66
C TRP A 18 -1.38 -6.77 10.79
N ALA A 19 -0.70 -6.46 9.69
CA ALA A 19 0.71 -6.10 9.66
C ALA A 19 0.95 -5.04 8.58
N ARG A 20 2.10 -4.37 8.62
CA ARG A 20 2.44 -3.32 7.64
C ARG A 20 3.90 -3.34 7.24
N TYR A 21 4.15 -3.02 5.98
CA TYR A 21 5.48 -2.72 5.46
C TYR A 21 5.45 -1.31 4.85
N LEU A 22 6.46 -0.50 5.19
CA LEU A 22 6.60 0.86 4.68
C LEU A 22 7.83 0.92 3.78
N SER A 23 7.65 1.51 2.60
CA SER A 23 8.77 1.85 1.73
C SER A 23 9.46 3.14 2.21
N LYS A 24 10.37 3.67 1.41
CA LYS A 24 11.02 4.96 1.69
C LYS A 24 10.04 6.12 1.48
N LYS A 25 10.30 7.24 2.17
CA LYS A 25 9.62 8.51 1.90
C LYS A 25 10.05 9.05 0.53
N VAL A 26 9.10 9.49 -0.28
CA VAL A 26 9.30 9.99 -1.65
C VAL A 26 8.37 11.16 -1.95
N TYR A 27 8.76 12.01 -2.89
CA TYR A 27 7.82 12.92 -3.55
C TYR A 27 7.25 12.23 -4.79
N LEU A 28 5.92 12.20 -4.90
CA LEU A 28 5.24 11.65 -6.07
C LEU A 28 4.05 12.55 -6.44
N ARG A 29 4.06 13.07 -7.67
CA ARG A 29 3.09 14.06 -8.16
C ARG A 29 2.93 15.27 -7.21
N GLY A 30 4.04 15.73 -6.63
CA GLY A 30 4.06 16.84 -5.66
C GLY A 30 3.75 16.46 -4.21
N TYR A 31 3.15 15.29 -3.95
CA TYR A 31 2.85 14.85 -2.58
C TYR A 31 4.07 14.21 -1.91
N CYS A 32 4.38 14.62 -0.68
CA CYS A 32 5.38 13.97 0.16
C CYS A 32 4.76 12.76 0.87
N ILE A 33 5.11 11.54 0.44
CA ILE A 33 4.42 10.31 0.88
C ILE A 33 5.39 9.22 1.29
N THR A 34 4.93 8.33 2.16
CA THR A 34 5.50 6.99 2.34
C THR A 34 4.51 5.95 1.84
N PRO A 35 4.71 5.42 0.62
CA PRO A 35 3.98 4.26 0.13
C PRO A 35 4.27 3.03 0.98
N GLY A 36 3.36 2.07 0.97
CA GLY A 36 3.55 0.79 1.61
C GLY A 36 2.44 -0.18 1.30
N VAL A 37 2.45 -1.28 2.05
CA VAL A 37 1.38 -2.27 2.04
C VAL A 37 0.91 -2.56 3.46
N SER A 38 -0.36 -2.91 3.58
CA SER A 38 -0.96 -3.48 4.77
C SER A 38 -1.40 -4.91 4.46
N LEU A 39 -1.07 -5.83 5.35
CA LEU A 39 -1.64 -7.18 5.37
C LEU A 39 -2.76 -7.17 6.39
N ILE A 40 -3.97 -7.55 6.01
CA ILE A 40 -5.15 -7.52 6.88
C ILE A 40 -5.80 -8.89 6.88
N LYS A 41 -6.04 -9.44 8.08
CA LYS A 41 -6.80 -10.68 8.24
C LYS A 41 -8.27 -10.41 7.98
N ASN A 42 -8.88 -11.15 7.05
CA ASN A 42 -10.31 -11.13 6.80
C ASN A 42 -10.79 -12.56 6.47
N ASP A 43 -11.82 -13.03 7.17
CA ASP A 43 -12.45 -14.35 6.97
C ASP A 43 -11.45 -15.51 6.86
N GLY A 44 -10.43 -15.53 7.74
CA GLY A 44 -9.40 -16.57 7.76
C GLY A 44 -8.30 -16.46 6.70
N CYS A 45 -8.41 -15.49 5.77
CA CYS A 45 -7.39 -15.20 4.77
C CYS A 45 -6.63 -13.91 5.11
N VAL A 46 -5.42 -13.75 4.57
CA VAL A 46 -4.68 -12.48 4.63
C VAL A 46 -4.83 -11.75 3.31
N LYS A 47 -5.29 -10.50 3.36
CA LYS A 47 -5.44 -9.61 2.21
C LYS A 47 -4.27 -8.63 2.15
N LEU A 48 -3.75 -8.38 0.96
CA LEU A 48 -2.71 -7.41 0.68
C LEU A 48 -3.32 -6.12 0.11
N CYS A 49 -3.19 -5.03 0.87
CA CYS A 49 -3.71 -3.72 0.53
C CYS A 49 -2.59 -2.70 0.33
N ALA A 50 -2.77 -1.76 -0.58
CA ALA A 50 -2.01 -0.53 -0.69
C ALA A 50 -2.22 0.31 0.57
N ARG A 51 -1.12 0.91 1.03
CA ARG A 51 -1.12 1.83 2.16
C ARG A 51 -0.38 3.10 1.77
N ILE A 52 -0.86 4.23 2.26
CA ILE A 52 -0.19 5.52 2.13
C ILE A 52 -0.06 6.20 3.50
N LEU A 53 1.00 6.98 3.65
CA LEU A 53 1.17 7.93 4.73
C LEU A 53 1.56 9.26 4.10
N LEU A 54 0.69 10.27 4.22
CA LEU A 54 0.95 11.63 3.77
C LEU A 54 1.77 12.36 4.84
N HIS A 55 2.84 13.01 4.41
CA HIS A 55 3.69 13.87 5.24
C HIS A 55 3.48 15.31 4.80
N LYS A 56 3.70 16.24 5.72
CA LYS A 56 3.81 17.65 5.35
C LYS A 56 4.95 17.82 4.34
N GLY A 57 4.62 18.36 3.19
CA GLY A 57 5.51 18.56 2.05
C GLY A 57 5.74 20.03 1.74
N ALA A 58 6.86 20.32 1.09
CA ALA A 58 7.17 21.68 0.63
C ALA A 58 6.25 22.16 -0.51
N LEU A 59 5.54 21.22 -1.16
CA LEU A 59 4.66 21.48 -2.31
C LEU A 59 3.18 21.35 -1.95
N ASP A 60 2.83 21.31 -0.65
CA ASP A 60 1.46 21.09 -0.20
C ASP A 60 0.50 22.23 -0.63
N ASP A 61 1.02 23.42 -0.93
CA ASP A 61 0.23 24.55 -1.46
C ASP A 61 0.05 24.50 -2.99
N CYS A 62 0.81 23.65 -3.68
CA CYS A 62 0.78 23.50 -5.14
C CYS A 62 -0.04 22.29 -5.61
N VAL A 63 -0.47 21.43 -4.68
CA VAL A 63 -1.26 20.22 -4.97
C VAL A 63 -2.68 20.35 -4.44
N LYS A 64 -3.60 19.55 -4.99
CA LYS A 64 -5.01 19.56 -4.58
C LYS A 64 -5.20 18.80 -3.27
N TRP A 65 -6.14 19.28 -2.46
CA TRP A 65 -6.58 18.62 -1.23
C TRP A 65 -8.10 18.50 -1.19
N PRO A 66 -8.67 17.41 -0.63
CA PRO A 66 -7.97 16.22 -0.14
C PRO A 66 -7.20 15.50 -1.25
N PHE A 67 -6.32 14.56 -0.89
CA PHE A 67 -5.58 13.74 -1.85
C PHE A 67 -6.58 12.98 -2.76
N GLN A 68 -6.53 13.25 -4.07
CA GLN A 68 -7.54 12.79 -5.04
C GLN A 68 -7.06 11.65 -5.96
N HIS A 69 -5.80 11.22 -5.85
CA HIS A 69 -5.26 10.22 -6.76
C HIS A 69 -5.71 8.81 -6.38
N ASN A 70 -6.16 8.05 -7.38
CA ASN A 70 -6.28 6.61 -7.26
C ASN A 70 -4.89 5.98 -7.10
N VAL A 71 -4.79 5.00 -6.22
CA VAL A 71 -3.56 4.25 -5.96
C VAL A 71 -3.66 2.88 -6.61
N SER A 72 -2.70 2.57 -7.48
CA SER A 72 -2.54 1.21 -8.00
C SER A 72 -1.50 0.44 -7.19
N LEU A 73 -1.85 -0.76 -6.77
CA LEU A 73 -0.93 -1.75 -6.25
C LEU A 73 -0.85 -2.92 -7.22
N CYS A 74 0.33 -3.16 -7.77
CA CYS A 74 0.61 -4.27 -8.67
C CYS A 74 1.72 -5.14 -8.06
N VAL A 75 1.46 -6.43 -7.95
CA VAL A 75 2.43 -7.45 -7.57
C VAL A 75 2.90 -8.13 -8.85
N VAL A 76 4.21 -8.26 -9.02
CA VAL A 76 4.84 -8.84 -10.21
C VAL A 76 5.44 -10.19 -9.83
N ASN A 77 5.12 -11.23 -10.59
CA ASN A 77 5.74 -12.54 -10.43
C ASN A 77 7.20 -12.45 -10.93
N PRO A 78 8.19 -12.83 -10.10
CA PRO A 78 9.60 -12.68 -10.44
C PRO A 78 10.07 -13.61 -11.57
N LYS A 79 9.37 -14.73 -11.81
CA LYS A 79 9.78 -15.76 -12.78
C LYS A 79 9.32 -15.46 -14.20
N ASP A 80 8.05 -15.08 -14.35
CA ASP A 80 7.42 -14.89 -15.67
C ASP A 80 6.98 -13.44 -15.95
N GLY A 81 7.12 -12.54 -14.97
CA GLY A 81 6.72 -11.14 -15.10
C GLY A 81 5.21 -10.89 -15.14
N SER A 82 4.39 -11.93 -14.92
CA SER A 82 2.93 -11.81 -14.81
C SER A 82 2.55 -10.93 -13.62
N LYS A 83 1.35 -10.35 -13.67
CA LYS A 83 0.94 -9.28 -12.74
C LYS A 83 -0.43 -9.55 -12.15
N ARG A 84 -0.55 -9.30 -10.84
CA ARG A 84 -1.83 -9.15 -10.14
C ARG A 84 -1.93 -7.73 -9.63
N GLN A 85 -3.03 -7.06 -9.89
CA GLN A 85 -3.18 -5.66 -9.52
C GLN A 85 -4.59 -5.33 -9.08
N TYR A 86 -4.70 -4.29 -8.26
CA TYR A 86 -5.96 -3.61 -8.01
C TYR A 86 -5.75 -2.10 -7.90
N VAL A 87 -6.84 -1.35 -7.97
CA VAL A 87 -6.85 0.10 -7.84
C VAL A 87 -7.75 0.50 -6.68
N GLY A 88 -7.19 1.24 -5.74
CA GLY A 88 -7.88 1.83 -4.61
C GLY A 88 -8.15 3.30 -4.83
N ALA A 89 -9.39 3.74 -4.62
CA ALA A 89 -9.76 5.14 -4.60
C ALA A 89 -9.71 5.70 -3.16
N PRO A 90 -9.23 6.94 -2.96
CA PRO A 90 -9.33 7.58 -1.66
C PRO A 90 -10.79 7.85 -1.30
N LEU A 91 -11.07 7.91 -0.01
CA LEU A 91 -12.34 8.42 0.51
C LEU A 91 -12.12 9.85 1.00
N ASP A 92 -12.62 10.82 0.23
CA ASP A 92 -12.37 12.26 0.40
C ASP A 92 -12.69 12.79 1.81
N LEU A 93 -13.59 12.14 2.55
CA LEU A 93 -13.99 12.56 3.89
C LEU A 93 -13.04 12.08 5.01
N ARG A 94 -12.05 11.23 4.71
CA ARG A 94 -11.13 10.71 5.73
C ARG A 94 -10.05 11.73 6.06
N ARG A 95 -9.86 12.03 7.36
CA ARG A 95 -8.76 12.91 7.84
C ARG A 95 -7.37 12.48 7.35
N SER A 96 -7.15 11.17 7.17
CA SER A 96 -5.87 10.64 6.70
C SER A 96 -5.45 11.13 5.30
N VAL A 97 -6.41 11.55 4.46
CA VAL A 97 -6.17 12.03 3.09
C VAL A 97 -6.29 13.55 2.95
N GLN A 98 -6.51 14.27 4.04
CA GLN A 98 -6.56 15.74 4.05
C GLN A 98 -5.15 16.34 4.00
N LYS A 99 -5.06 17.66 3.77
CA LYS A 99 -3.78 18.39 3.86
C LYS A 99 -3.15 18.20 5.24
N PRO A 100 -1.90 17.74 5.36
CA PRO A 100 -1.23 17.61 6.64
C PRO A 100 -1.07 18.97 7.33
N THR A 101 -1.60 19.10 8.54
CA THR A 101 -1.35 20.25 9.42
C THR A 101 -0.11 20.00 10.29
N GLU A 102 0.06 18.75 10.71
CA GLU A 102 1.20 18.22 11.46
C GLU A 102 2.27 17.64 10.52
N MET A 103 3.38 17.14 11.08
CA MET A 103 4.45 16.48 10.30
C MET A 103 3.95 15.37 9.36
N LYS A 104 2.88 14.68 9.73
CA LYS A 104 2.24 13.61 8.96
C LYS A 104 0.81 13.36 9.41
N ASN A 105 0.00 12.81 8.51
CA ASN A 105 -1.32 12.29 8.84
C ASN A 105 -1.24 10.88 9.44
N ASN A 106 -2.39 10.36 9.87
CA ASN A 106 -2.54 8.93 10.06
C ASN A 106 -2.45 8.19 8.72
N ALA A 107 -2.12 6.90 8.80
CA ALA A 107 -2.15 6.03 7.64
C ALA A 107 -3.52 6.02 6.98
N TYR A 108 -3.54 5.84 5.65
CA TYR A 108 -4.73 5.41 4.94
C TYR A 108 -4.44 4.08 4.23
N VAL A 109 -5.39 3.16 4.32
CA VAL A 109 -5.35 1.85 3.66
C VAL A 109 -6.46 1.82 2.63
N PHE A 110 -6.14 1.40 1.42
CA PHE A 110 -7.09 1.24 0.34
C PHE A 110 -7.59 -0.19 0.34
N ASP A 111 -8.66 -0.49 1.07
CA ASP A 111 -9.14 -1.85 1.36
C ASP A 111 -10.26 -2.35 0.43
N LYS A 112 -10.68 -1.56 -0.56
CA LYS A 112 -11.63 -1.99 -1.58
C LYS A 112 -10.96 -2.91 -2.61
N ASN A 113 -11.48 -4.13 -2.75
CA ASN A 113 -10.99 -5.17 -3.68
C ASN A 113 -9.50 -5.51 -3.53
N PRO A 114 -9.04 -5.89 -2.32
CA PRO A 114 -7.63 -6.15 -2.08
C PRO A 114 -7.20 -7.49 -2.70
N LEU A 115 -5.90 -7.68 -2.87
CA LEU A 115 -5.35 -8.95 -3.36
C LEU A 115 -5.38 -10.00 -2.25
N ASN A 116 -5.63 -11.26 -2.59
CA ASN A 116 -5.51 -12.38 -1.66
C ASN A 116 -4.04 -12.81 -1.57
N LEU A 117 -3.44 -12.75 -0.38
CA LEU A 117 -2.03 -13.10 -0.22
C LEU A 117 -1.76 -14.59 -0.43
N ASN A 118 -2.69 -15.47 -0.05
CA ASN A 118 -2.51 -16.92 -0.24
C ASN A 118 -2.46 -17.25 -1.74
N GLU A 119 -3.35 -16.66 -2.54
CA GLU A 119 -3.33 -16.84 -4.01
C GLU A 119 -2.03 -16.29 -4.65
N LEU A 120 -1.45 -15.23 -4.08
CA LEU A 120 -0.15 -14.72 -4.53
C LEU A 120 0.99 -15.69 -4.19
N ILE A 121 0.95 -16.30 -3.00
CA ILE A 121 1.93 -17.31 -2.58
C ILE A 121 1.82 -18.55 -3.48
N ASP A 122 0.61 -19.10 -3.62
CA ASP A 122 0.34 -20.29 -4.44
C ASP A 122 0.67 -20.03 -5.92
N GLY A 123 0.46 -18.80 -6.39
CA GLY A 123 0.82 -18.36 -7.74
C GLY A 123 2.30 -18.04 -7.95
N GLY A 124 3.16 -18.23 -6.94
CA GLY A 124 4.61 -18.03 -7.07
C GLY A 124 5.07 -16.56 -7.12
N PHE A 125 4.24 -15.62 -6.66
CA PHE A 125 4.61 -14.19 -6.59
C PHE A 125 5.55 -13.87 -5.42
N VAL A 126 5.62 -14.76 -4.42
CA VAL A 126 6.56 -14.66 -3.31
C VAL A 126 7.79 -15.51 -3.62
N GLU A 127 8.96 -14.89 -3.65
CA GLU A 127 10.23 -15.56 -3.84
C GLU A 127 11.24 -15.06 -2.80
N ASN A 128 11.97 -15.99 -2.16
CA ASN A 128 12.94 -15.66 -1.12
C ASN A 128 12.36 -14.76 -0.01
N ASP A 129 11.13 -15.06 0.43
CA ASP A 129 10.39 -14.31 1.45
C ASP A 129 10.14 -12.82 1.09
N ARG A 130 10.03 -12.54 -0.22
CA ARG A 130 9.85 -11.19 -0.77
C ARG A 130 8.74 -11.13 -1.82
N LEU A 131 7.99 -10.02 -1.84
CA LEU A 131 7.12 -9.63 -2.96
C LEU A 131 7.76 -8.48 -3.75
N LEU A 132 7.71 -8.54 -5.07
CA LEU A 132 8.00 -7.39 -5.92
C LEU A 132 6.74 -6.57 -6.18
N VAL A 133 6.71 -5.35 -5.63
CA VAL A 133 5.55 -4.45 -5.68
C VAL A 133 5.84 -3.22 -6.53
N ARG A 134 4.90 -2.88 -7.41
CA ARG A 134 4.78 -1.57 -8.06
C ARG A 134 3.61 -0.82 -7.41
N TRP A 135 3.90 0.37 -6.91
CA TRP A 135 2.93 1.26 -6.27
C TRP A 135 2.93 2.56 -7.06
N ALA A 136 1.76 3.03 -7.48
CA ALA A 136 1.65 4.19 -8.36
C ALA A 136 0.45 5.07 -8.04
N LEU A 137 0.60 6.37 -8.32
CA LEU A 137 -0.51 7.32 -8.39
C LEU A 137 -1.00 7.42 -9.83
N ASN A 138 -2.26 7.05 -10.03
CA ASN A 138 -2.90 7.18 -11.33
C ASN A 138 -3.19 8.66 -11.62
N PRO A 139 -3.15 9.07 -12.91
CA PRO A 139 -3.51 10.43 -13.33
C PRO A 139 -4.87 10.87 -12.82
#